data_AF-A0A1U7XHN6-F1
#
_entry.id   AF-A0A1U7XHN6-F1
#
_cell.length_a   1.000
_cell.length_b   1.000
_cell.length_c   1.000
_cell.angle_alpha   90.00
_cell.angle_beta   90.00
_cell.angle_gamma   90.00
#
_symmetry.space_group_name_H-M   'P 1'
#
loop_
_entity.id
_entity.type
_entity.pdbx_description
1 polymer ?
#
loop_
_entity_poly.entity_id
_entity_poly.type
_entity_poly.pdbx_seq_one_letter_code
_entity_poly.pdbx_strand_id
1 'polypeptide(L)'
;MEDDTGERSSFVIGLIENRAKEVGVAAFDLRSASLHLSQYIETSSSYQNTKTLLQFYEPMAIIVPPNKLAADGMVGVSQLADGFCSSTRKVIMNRGCFDDTRGAVLVKGLAAKEPSALGLDSYYKQYYLCLAAAAATIKWIEAEKGVIVVNHSLLVTFNGSFDHMNIDATSVQNLEIIEPMHSSLLGTNSKKRSLFHMLKTTRTIGGYGNNCIDKLDELMSNEQLFFGLSQALRKFPKETDRVLCHFCFKPKRVTNEVLASDNGRRNQIMISSIILLKTALDALPLLSQVLKEAKSCLLGNVYKSICENEKYTSIRNRIGEVIDEDVLHTRVPFVARTQQCFALKAGVDGLLDMARRSFCDTSEAIYDLANKYREDFRLPNLKIPFNNRKGFYFSIPQKDIQGKLPSKFIQVMKHGNNVHCSSLELASVSITWHPLLHSSVGSIWFGAKHIPEDIALANFHEENPANQLEAITLKGGSECTIGDGARRLKEKVVDQRKMFSICNNVKGKCGNTVW
;
A
#
# COMPACT_ATOMS: atom_id res chain seq x y z
N MET A 1 7.50 -5.69 -4.05
CA MET A 1 8.14 -4.70 -4.94
C MET A 1 8.28 -3.47 -4.07
N GLU A 2 9.50 -3.16 -3.65
CA GLU A 2 9.77 -1.82 -3.15
C GLU A 2 9.44 -0.88 -4.31
N ASP A 3 8.38 -0.09 -4.13
CA ASP A 3 8.18 1.11 -4.94
C ASP A 3 9.33 2.04 -4.54
N ASP A 4 10.48 1.82 -5.18
CA ASP A 4 11.59 2.75 -5.28
C ASP A 4 11.22 3.76 -6.37
N THR A 5 10.08 4.42 -6.18
CA THR A 5 9.98 5.81 -6.60
C THR A 5 10.96 6.53 -5.69
N GLY A 6 12.09 6.98 -6.22
CA GLY A 6 13.15 7.68 -5.48
C GLY A 6 12.74 9.01 -4.84
N GLU A 7 11.46 9.19 -4.48
CA GLU A 7 10.96 10.26 -3.63
C GLU A 7 11.42 9.99 -2.20
N ARG A 8 12.43 10.74 -1.75
CA ARG A 8 13.01 10.64 -0.40
C ARG A 8 11.97 10.85 0.72
N SER A 9 10.86 11.54 0.44
CA SER A 9 9.78 11.80 1.40
C SER A 9 8.41 11.88 0.73
N SER A 10 7.37 11.50 1.48
CA SER A 10 5.96 11.56 1.10
C SER A 10 5.19 12.70 1.74
N PHE A 11 5.87 13.51 2.56
CA PHE A 11 5.23 14.59 3.31
C PHE A 11 5.10 15.86 2.48
N VAL A 12 3.91 16.45 2.51
CA VAL A 12 3.63 17.79 2.00
C VAL A 12 3.24 18.67 3.19
N ILE A 13 3.91 19.80 3.35
CA ILE A 13 3.68 20.68 4.50
C ILE A 13 3.10 22.01 4.04
N GLY A 14 1.96 22.41 4.60
CA GLY A 14 1.42 23.76 4.51
C GLY A 14 1.81 24.57 5.74
N LEU A 15 2.23 25.82 5.53
CA LEU A 15 2.62 26.74 6.58
C LEU A 15 1.93 28.09 6.42
N ILE A 16 1.44 28.63 7.53
CA ILE A 16 0.85 29.97 7.59
C ILE A 16 1.15 30.60 8.95
N GLU A 17 1.42 31.90 8.94
CA GLU A 17 1.62 32.67 10.17
C GLU A 17 0.63 33.84 10.28
N ASN A 18 0.41 34.28 11.53
CA ASN A 18 -0.29 35.51 11.85
C ASN A 18 0.67 36.61 12.35
N ARG A 19 0.12 37.75 12.77
CA ARG A 19 0.91 38.89 13.25
C ARG A 19 1.57 38.66 14.62
N ALA A 20 1.06 37.72 15.40
CA ALA A 20 1.56 37.37 16.73
C ALA A 20 2.64 36.27 16.69
N LYS A 21 3.19 35.96 15.51
CA LYS A 21 4.13 34.85 15.28
C LYS A 21 3.57 33.48 15.67
N GLU A 22 2.25 33.35 15.67
CA GLU A 22 1.61 32.06 15.74
C GLU A 22 1.70 31.41 14.36
N VAL A 23 2.19 30.18 14.32
CA VAL A 23 2.40 29.40 13.11
C VAL A 23 1.42 28.23 13.12
N GLY A 24 0.64 28.11 12.05
CA GLY A 24 -0.16 26.94 11.73
C GLY A 24 0.58 26.05 10.74
N VAL A 25 0.65 24.76 11.06
CA VAL A 25 1.30 23.73 10.26
C VAL A 25 0.31 22.63 9.94
N ALA A 26 0.30 22.19 8.69
CA ALA A 26 -0.43 21.01 8.24
C ALA A 26 0.51 20.09 7.46
N ALA A 27 0.96 19.01 8.10
CA ALA A 27 1.81 18.00 7.49
C ALA A 27 0.97 16.81 7.02
N PHE A 28 0.91 16.61 5.70
CA PHE A 28 0.14 15.55 5.07
C PHE A 28 1.07 14.44 4.58
N ASP A 29 0.86 13.20 5.01
CA ASP A 29 1.57 12.03 4.51
C ASP A 29 0.74 11.26 3.46
N LEU A 30 1.21 11.28 2.21
CA LEU A 30 0.59 10.53 1.12
C LEU A 30 0.73 9.00 1.26
N ARG A 31 1.73 8.50 2.02
CA ARG A 31 1.97 7.05 2.18
C ARG A 31 1.16 6.40 3.28
N SER A 32 0.75 7.15 4.29
CA SER A 32 -0.06 6.64 5.41
C SER A 32 -1.48 7.21 5.46
N ALA A 33 -1.81 8.15 4.55
CA ALA A 33 -3.06 8.90 4.59
C ALA A 33 -3.29 9.54 5.98
N SER A 34 -2.26 10.20 6.50
CA SER A 34 -2.33 10.94 7.76
C SER A 34 -2.16 12.45 7.54
N LEU A 35 -2.84 13.21 8.38
CA LEU A 35 -2.75 14.67 8.43
C LEU A 35 -2.46 15.10 9.86
N HIS A 36 -1.24 15.60 10.08
CA HIS A 36 -0.80 16.12 11.37
C HIS A 36 -0.96 17.62 11.37
N LEU A 37 -1.77 18.12 12.29
CA LEU A 37 -2.08 19.53 12.46
C LEU A 37 -1.40 20.03 13.74
N SER A 38 -0.65 21.12 13.64
CA SER A 38 -0.08 21.77 14.83
C SER A 38 -0.20 23.28 14.71
N GLN A 39 -0.43 23.93 15.86
CA GLN A 39 -0.47 25.38 15.98
C GLN A 39 0.28 25.77 17.24
N TYR A 40 1.23 26.68 17.11
CA TYR A 40 2.09 27.10 18.22
C TYR A 40 2.59 28.53 17.99
N ILE A 41 2.95 29.20 19.07
CA ILE A 41 3.58 30.51 19.02
C ILE A 41 5.09 30.31 18.89
N GLU A 42 5.68 30.96 17.89
CA GLU A 42 7.12 30.97 17.72
C GLU A 42 7.74 32.01 18.67
N THR A 43 8.54 31.54 19.62
CA THR A 43 9.17 32.39 20.66
C THR A 43 10.45 33.07 20.17
N SER A 44 11.07 32.56 19.09
CA SER A 44 12.32 33.08 18.54
C SER A 44 12.11 33.65 17.13
N SER A 45 12.80 34.76 16.81
CA SER A 45 12.89 35.29 15.44
C SER A 45 13.57 34.34 14.45
N SER A 46 14.25 33.29 14.94
CA SER A 46 14.92 32.30 14.12
C SER A 46 14.05 31.09 13.75
N TYR A 47 12.79 31.05 14.22
CA TYR A 47 11.80 30.02 13.92
C TYR A 47 12.24 28.58 14.18
N GLN A 48 12.83 28.33 15.36
CA GLN A 48 13.46 27.03 15.65
C GLN A 48 12.44 25.89 15.72
N ASN A 49 11.25 26.11 16.30
CA ASN A 49 10.25 25.04 16.38
C ASN A 49 9.80 24.62 14.97
N THR A 50 9.56 25.59 14.11
CA THR A 50 9.20 25.35 12.70
C THR A 50 10.33 24.65 11.94
N LYS A 51 11.59 25.03 12.16
CA LYS A 51 12.76 24.34 11.56
C LYS A 51 12.86 22.89 12.01
N THR A 52 12.72 22.63 13.30
CA THR A 52 12.76 21.27 13.87
C THR A 52 11.65 20.40 13.27
N LEU A 53 10.43 20.92 13.12
CA LEU A 53 9.34 20.18 12.47
C LEU A 53 9.61 19.90 11.00
N LEU A 54 10.16 20.86 10.24
CA LEU A 54 10.53 20.63 8.85
C LEU A 54 11.65 19.60 8.69
N GLN A 55 12.63 19.60 9.60
CA GLN A 55 13.68 18.57 9.65
C GLN A 55 13.11 17.21 10.05
N PHE A 56 12.14 17.17 10.96
CA PHE A 56 11.50 15.93 11.39
C PHE A 56 10.70 15.26 10.27
N TYR A 57 9.92 16.03 9.51
CA TYR A 57 9.06 15.51 8.44
C TYR A 57 9.77 15.37 7.10
N GLU A 58 10.90 16.05 6.89
CA GLU A 58 11.66 16.11 5.63
C GLU A 58 10.75 16.28 4.39
N PRO A 59 9.91 17.33 4.30
CA PRO A 59 8.86 17.38 3.29
C PRO A 59 9.40 17.43 1.85
N MET A 60 8.64 16.84 0.93
CA MET A 60 8.91 16.97 -0.51
C MET A 60 8.51 18.34 -1.05
N ALA A 61 7.50 18.97 -0.44
CA ALA A 61 7.02 20.29 -0.80
C ALA A 61 6.55 21.09 0.43
N ILE A 62 6.88 22.38 0.44
CA ILE A 62 6.45 23.35 1.47
C ILE A 62 5.57 24.41 0.79
N ILE A 63 4.32 24.49 1.22
CA ILE A 63 3.30 25.40 0.69
C ILE A 63 3.18 26.60 1.62
N VAL A 64 3.38 27.80 1.08
CA VAL A 64 3.37 29.06 1.84
C VAL A 64 2.56 30.14 1.12
N PRO A 65 2.00 31.13 1.86
CA PRO A 65 1.44 32.33 1.26
C PRO A 65 2.53 33.21 0.63
N PRO A 66 2.16 34.18 -0.24
CA PRO A 66 3.12 35.03 -0.96
C PRO A 66 3.83 36.07 -0.08
N ASN A 67 3.48 36.18 1.20
CA ASN A 67 4.05 37.18 2.11
C ASN A 67 5.53 36.88 2.38
N LYS A 68 6.42 37.79 1.97
CA LYS A 68 7.88 37.62 2.16
C LYS A 68 8.36 38.00 3.58
N LEU A 69 7.63 38.87 4.28
CA LEU A 69 7.99 39.40 5.58
C LEU A 69 6.92 39.05 6.62
N ALA A 70 7.36 38.74 7.84
CA ALA A 70 6.50 38.66 9.01
C ALA A 70 5.97 40.06 9.38
N ALA A 71 4.97 40.12 10.25
CA ALA A 71 4.31 41.38 10.63
C ALA A 71 5.23 42.38 11.35
N ASP A 72 6.37 41.93 11.87
CA ASP A 72 7.41 42.72 12.52
C ASP A 72 8.52 43.17 11.55
N GLY A 73 8.40 42.89 10.25
CA GLY A 73 9.42 43.20 9.25
C GLY A 73 10.61 42.24 9.21
N MET A 74 10.58 41.16 10.01
CA MET A 74 11.59 40.10 9.99
C MET A 74 11.27 39.01 8.97
N VAL A 75 12.22 38.08 8.79
CA VAL A 75 12.10 36.88 7.95
C VAL A 75 10.85 36.09 8.36
N GLY A 76 9.82 36.09 7.51
CA GLY A 76 8.59 35.32 7.75
C GLY A 76 8.73 33.85 7.39
N VAL A 77 7.71 33.04 7.69
CA VAL A 77 7.72 31.60 7.41
C VAL A 77 7.92 31.29 5.92
N SER A 78 7.49 32.19 5.03
CA SER A 78 7.76 32.07 3.59
C SER A 78 9.24 32.16 3.26
N GLN A 79 9.99 33.05 3.91
CA GLN A 79 11.44 33.19 3.68
C GLN A 79 12.25 32.12 4.42
N LEU A 80 11.73 31.57 5.52
CA LEU A 80 12.28 30.37 6.15
C LEU A 80 12.28 29.17 5.20
N ALA A 81 11.20 28.98 4.43
CA ALA A 81 11.13 27.91 3.44
C ALA A 81 12.23 28.03 2.36
N ASP A 82 12.74 29.23 2.06
CA ASP A 82 13.83 29.42 1.10
C ASP A 82 15.15 28.77 1.58
N GLY A 83 15.37 28.71 2.90
CA GLY A 83 16.55 28.06 3.49
C GLY A 83 16.56 26.54 3.36
N PHE A 84 15.41 25.91 3.09
CA PHE A 84 15.25 24.47 2.89
C PHE A 84 15.17 24.07 1.40
N CYS A 85 15.27 25.04 0.48
CA CYS A 85 15.11 24.83 -0.96
C CYS A 85 16.22 24.01 -1.64
N SER A 86 17.29 23.62 -0.94
CA SER A 86 18.33 22.75 -1.50
C SER A 86 17.84 21.32 -1.76
N SER A 87 16.85 20.85 -1.01
CA SER A 87 16.25 19.51 -1.15
C SER A 87 14.72 19.48 -1.26
N THR A 88 14.04 20.57 -0.93
CA THR A 88 12.58 20.63 -0.82
C THR A 88 11.97 21.70 -1.73
N ARG A 89 10.88 21.37 -2.43
CA ARG A 89 10.20 22.33 -3.33
C ARG A 89 9.38 23.33 -2.53
N LYS A 90 9.69 24.62 -2.62
CA LYS A 90 8.80 25.69 -2.14
C LYS A 90 7.69 25.97 -3.16
N VAL A 91 6.45 26.03 -2.69
CA VAL A 91 5.25 26.32 -3.48
C VAL A 91 4.56 27.55 -2.88
N ILE A 92 4.34 28.57 -3.71
CA ILE A 92 3.63 29.78 -3.31
C ILE A 92 2.17 29.67 -3.77
N MET A 93 1.23 29.73 -2.83
CA MET A 93 -0.21 29.76 -3.12
C MET A 93 -0.83 31.05 -2.64
N ASN A 94 -1.85 31.54 -3.36
CA ASN A 94 -2.61 32.73 -2.96
C ASN A 94 -3.13 32.59 -1.51
N ARG A 95 -3.07 33.67 -0.73
CA ARG A 95 -3.61 33.72 0.65
C ARG A 95 -5.08 33.25 0.72
N GLY A 96 -5.88 33.49 -0.32
CA GLY A 96 -7.27 32.99 -0.39
C GLY A 96 -7.40 31.46 -0.46
N CYS A 97 -6.31 30.72 -0.67
CA CYS A 97 -6.29 29.26 -0.53
C CYS A 97 -6.12 28.80 0.93
N PHE A 98 -5.69 29.69 1.82
CA PHE A 98 -5.50 29.42 3.24
C PHE A 98 -6.72 29.92 4.03
N ASP A 99 -7.80 29.17 3.91
CA ASP A 99 -9.11 29.49 4.49
C ASP A 99 -9.39 28.48 5.61
N ASP A 100 -9.49 28.97 6.83
CA ASP A 100 -9.71 28.17 8.03
C ASP A 100 -11.09 27.52 8.04
N THR A 101 -12.11 28.21 7.54
CA THR A 101 -13.48 27.70 7.45
C THR A 101 -13.55 26.53 6.47
N ARG A 102 -12.95 26.70 5.30
CA ARG A 102 -12.83 25.60 4.31
C ARG A 102 -11.98 24.45 4.86
N GLY A 103 -10.89 24.78 5.55
CA GLY A 103 -10.02 23.81 6.20
C GLY A 103 -10.77 22.95 7.21
N ALA A 104 -11.58 23.55 8.07
CA ALA A 104 -12.40 22.85 9.05
C ALA A 104 -13.41 21.91 8.41
N VAL A 105 -14.12 22.38 7.37
CA VAL A 105 -15.09 21.55 6.64
C VAL A 105 -14.39 20.36 5.98
N LEU A 106 -13.23 20.58 5.35
CA LEU A 106 -12.44 19.51 4.75
C LEU A 106 -11.96 18.51 5.79
N VAL A 107 -11.34 18.97 6.88
CA VAL A 107 -10.85 18.09 7.96
C VAL A 107 -12.00 17.29 8.56
N LYS A 108 -13.16 17.91 8.80
CA LYS A 108 -14.36 17.27 9.33
C LYS A 108 -14.91 16.18 8.39
N GLY A 109 -14.93 16.43 7.09
CA GLY A 109 -15.43 15.47 6.10
C GLY A 109 -14.45 14.34 5.76
N LEU A 110 -13.14 14.61 5.86
CA LEU A 110 -12.11 13.64 5.51
C LEU A 110 -11.67 12.76 6.69
N ALA A 111 -11.81 13.22 7.94
CA ALA A 111 -11.35 12.50 9.12
C ALA A 111 -12.05 11.15 9.31
N ALA A 112 -11.27 10.10 9.51
CA ALA A 112 -11.74 8.75 9.79
C ALA A 112 -12.37 8.58 11.19
N LYS A 113 -11.98 9.44 12.13
CA LYS A 113 -12.58 9.51 13.46
C LYS A 113 -13.61 10.62 13.50
N GLU A 114 -14.65 10.41 14.30
CA GLU A 114 -15.69 11.39 14.57
C GLU A 114 -15.09 12.76 14.96
N PRO A 115 -15.62 13.88 14.43
CA PRO A 115 -15.14 15.23 14.72
C PRO A 115 -15.17 15.60 16.21
N SER A 116 -16.09 15.01 16.97
CA SER A 116 -16.19 15.15 18.43
C SER A 116 -14.97 14.57 19.16
N ALA A 117 -14.42 13.46 18.65
CA ALA A 117 -13.19 12.84 19.18
C ALA A 117 -11.93 13.66 18.86
N LEU A 118 -12.02 14.59 17.91
CA LEU A 118 -10.95 15.53 17.56
C LEU A 118 -11.03 16.84 18.35
N GLY A 119 -12.06 17.04 19.18
CA GLY A 119 -12.25 18.27 19.95
C GLY A 119 -12.50 19.52 19.10
N LEU A 120 -12.78 19.34 17.80
CA LEU A 120 -12.93 20.42 16.83
C LEU A 120 -14.06 21.40 17.19
N ASP A 121 -15.17 20.87 17.73
CA ASP A 121 -16.32 21.68 18.13
C ASP A 121 -16.03 22.57 19.37
N SER A 122 -15.07 22.19 20.22
CA SER A 122 -14.69 22.91 21.44
C SER A 122 -13.49 23.85 21.24
N TYR A 123 -12.55 23.49 20.36
CA TYR A 123 -11.25 24.16 20.23
C TYR A 123 -11.01 24.83 18.87
N TYR A 124 -12.05 25.02 18.05
CA TYR A 124 -11.97 25.63 16.71
C TYR A 124 -11.10 26.90 16.67
N LYS A 125 -11.29 27.82 17.64
CA LYS A 125 -10.54 29.09 17.70
C LYS A 125 -9.05 28.93 18.00
N GLN A 126 -8.63 27.80 18.59
CA GLN A 126 -7.22 27.53 18.92
C GLN A 126 -6.45 26.91 17.75
N TYR A 127 -7.14 26.47 16.68
CA TYR A 127 -6.54 25.71 15.57
C TYR A 127 -6.78 26.33 14.19
N TYR A 128 -7.31 27.56 14.11
CA TYR A 128 -7.69 28.20 12.84
C TYR A 128 -6.52 28.31 11.83
N LEU A 129 -5.27 28.52 12.27
CA LEU A 129 -4.12 28.62 11.37
C LEU A 129 -3.75 27.26 10.79
N CYS A 130 -3.72 26.20 11.60
CA CYS A 130 -3.41 24.86 11.06
C CYS A 130 -4.53 24.33 10.16
N LEU A 131 -5.79 24.69 10.42
CA LEU A 131 -6.92 24.43 9.53
C LEU A 131 -6.79 25.18 8.20
N ALA A 132 -6.41 26.46 8.24
CA ALA A 132 -6.12 27.24 7.02
C ALA A 132 -4.96 26.64 6.22
N ALA A 133 -3.89 26.18 6.89
CA ALA A 133 -2.80 25.46 6.24
C ALA A 133 -3.28 24.15 5.60
N ALA A 134 -4.15 23.39 6.27
CA ALA A 134 -4.71 22.15 5.76
C ALA A 134 -5.50 22.36 4.46
N ALA A 135 -6.29 23.43 4.39
CA ALA A 135 -7.04 23.79 3.18
C ALA A 135 -6.13 23.98 1.96
N ALA A 136 -5.03 24.73 2.15
CA ALA A 136 -4.06 24.97 1.10
C ALA A 136 -3.32 23.67 0.69
N THR A 137 -2.89 22.88 1.69
CA THR A 137 -2.19 21.61 1.46
C THR A 137 -3.02 20.62 0.66
N ILE A 138 -4.28 20.38 1.08
CA ILE A 138 -5.18 19.45 0.39
C ILE A 138 -5.48 19.94 -1.03
N LYS A 139 -5.76 21.24 -1.20
CA LYS A 139 -6.01 21.84 -2.52
C LYS A 139 -4.83 21.68 -3.47
N TRP A 140 -3.60 21.82 -2.97
CA TRP A 140 -2.41 21.60 -3.79
C TRP A 140 -2.22 20.13 -4.15
N ILE A 141 -2.41 19.20 -3.21
CA ILE A 141 -2.34 17.76 -3.47
C ILE A 141 -3.32 17.36 -4.57
N GLU A 142 -4.57 17.84 -4.50
CA GLU A 142 -5.59 17.59 -5.52
C GLU A 142 -5.26 18.16 -6.91
N ALA A 143 -4.50 19.25 -6.96
CA ALA A 143 -4.10 19.91 -8.20
C ALA A 143 -2.85 19.27 -8.81
N GLU A 144 -1.79 19.08 -8.03
CA GLU A 144 -0.47 18.61 -8.48
C GLU A 144 -0.41 17.08 -8.61
N LYS A 145 -0.92 16.36 -7.60
CA LYS A 145 -0.86 14.88 -7.59
C LYS A 145 -2.07 14.24 -8.28
N GLY A 146 -3.12 15.02 -8.57
CA GLY A 146 -4.31 14.53 -9.29
C GLY A 146 -5.10 13.47 -8.52
N VAL A 147 -5.01 13.48 -7.18
CA VAL A 147 -5.73 12.56 -6.30
C VAL A 147 -6.64 13.34 -5.35
N ILE A 148 -7.81 12.79 -5.06
CA ILE A 148 -8.77 13.33 -4.10
C ILE A 148 -8.81 12.37 -2.92
N VAL A 149 -8.81 12.91 -1.70
CA VAL A 149 -8.95 12.11 -0.48
C VAL A 149 -10.40 11.64 -0.35
N VAL A 150 -10.60 10.38 0.02
CA VAL A 150 -11.94 9.83 0.25
C VAL A 150 -12.48 10.36 1.59
N ASN A 151 -13.78 10.56 1.69
CA ASN A 151 -14.39 11.00 2.95
C ASN A 151 -14.20 9.91 4.02
N HIS A 152 -14.01 10.34 5.27
CA HIS A 152 -13.81 9.46 6.41
C HIS A 152 -12.65 8.45 6.29
N SER A 153 -11.61 8.78 5.51
CA SER A 153 -10.47 7.89 5.30
C SER A 153 -9.13 8.43 5.82
N LEU A 154 -9.09 9.68 6.27
CA LEU A 154 -7.86 10.37 6.67
C LEU A 154 -7.64 10.28 8.18
N LEU A 155 -6.46 9.82 8.61
CA LEU A 155 -6.08 9.86 10.01
C LEU A 155 -5.64 11.28 10.39
N VAL A 156 -6.47 12.00 11.12
CA VAL A 156 -6.16 13.37 11.56
C VAL A 156 -5.65 13.35 13.00
N THR A 157 -4.52 14.01 13.25
CA THR A 157 -3.97 14.20 14.60
C THR A 157 -3.72 15.68 14.86
N PHE A 158 -4.17 16.16 16.03
CA PHE A 158 -3.83 17.49 16.52
C PHE A 158 -2.67 17.37 17.48
N ASN A 159 -1.49 17.79 17.03
CA ASN A 159 -0.28 17.80 17.83
C ASN A 159 -0.21 19.13 18.57
N GLY A 160 -0.79 19.17 19.77
CA GLY A 160 -0.60 20.26 20.72
C GLY A 160 0.80 20.23 21.33
N SER A 161 1.27 21.37 21.84
CA SER A 161 2.56 21.49 22.54
C SER A 161 2.56 20.90 23.96
N PHE A 162 1.43 20.37 24.45
CA PHE A 162 1.24 20.05 25.87
C PHE A 162 1.49 18.57 26.22
N ASP A 163 1.44 17.65 25.26
CA ASP A 163 1.52 16.20 25.52
C ASP A 163 2.86 15.56 25.16
N HIS A 164 3.86 16.36 24.80
CA HIS A 164 5.15 15.87 24.30
C HIS A 164 6.33 16.64 24.90
N MET A 165 7.41 15.92 25.19
CA MET A 165 8.70 16.54 25.54
C MET A 165 9.37 17.09 24.28
N ASN A 166 9.61 18.40 24.22
CA ASN A 166 10.30 19.01 23.09
C ASN A 166 11.81 18.75 23.20
N ILE A 167 12.42 18.26 22.11
CA ILE A 167 13.85 17.96 22.01
C ILE A 167 14.35 18.62 20.74
N ASP A 168 15.39 19.45 20.82
CA ASP A 168 15.97 20.12 19.65
C ASP A 168 16.74 19.13 18.76
N ALA A 169 16.91 19.48 17.48
CA ALA A 169 17.54 18.60 16.49
C ALA A 169 18.99 18.21 16.85
N THR A 170 19.75 19.11 17.48
CA THR A 170 21.11 18.82 17.95
C THR A 170 21.07 17.79 19.07
N SER A 171 20.14 17.92 20.00
CA SER A 171 19.92 16.92 21.06
C SER A 171 19.46 15.57 20.49
N VAL A 172 18.58 15.52 19.48
CA VAL A 172 18.17 14.26 18.82
C VAL A 172 19.38 13.52 18.23
N GLN A 173 20.30 14.28 17.62
CA GLN A 173 21.52 13.77 17.03
C GLN A 173 22.56 13.33 18.09
N ASN A 174 22.79 14.17 19.11
CA ASN A 174 23.74 13.88 20.20
C ASN A 174 23.31 12.70 21.08
N LEU A 175 22.00 12.53 21.28
CA LEU A 175 21.43 11.41 22.00
C LEU A 175 21.27 10.15 21.13
N GLU A 176 21.66 10.23 19.85
CA GLU A 176 21.56 9.15 18.87
C GLU A 176 20.17 8.48 18.88
N ILE A 177 19.10 9.30 18.98
CA ILE A 177 17.74 8.77 19.21
C ILE A 177 17.32 7.91 18.03
N ILE A 178 17.50 8.42 16.82
CA ILE A 178 17.08 7.76 15.57
C ILE A 178 18.29 7.12 14.87
N GLU A 179 19.37 7.87 14.71
CA GLU A 179 20.57 7.46 13.99
C GLU A 179 21.84 7.70 14.83
N PRO A 180 22.84 6.81 14.74
CA PRO A 180 24.13 7.00 15.42
C PRO A 180 25.03 7.99 14.68
N MET A 181 25.83 8.76 15.42
CA MET A 181 26.73 9.81 14.93
C MET A 181 27.88 9.29 14.06
N HIS A 182 28.37 8.07 14.32
CA HIS A 182 29.55 7.49 13.64
C HIS A 182 29.29 6.09 13.09
N SER A 183 28.64 6.01 11.92
CA SER A 183 28.42 4.75 11.21
C SER A 183 29.63 4.28 10.38
N SER A 184 30.61 5.16 10.12
CA SER A 184 31.66 4.96 9.10
C SER A 184 33.04 4.54 9.61
N LEU A 185 33.32 4.60 10.92
CA LEU A 185 34.69 4.41 11.45
C LEU A 185 35.02 3.01 12.00
N LEU A 186 34.03 2.13 12.17
CA LEU A 186 34.27 0.72 12.51
C LEU A 186 33.54 -0.16 11.51
N GLY A 187 34.29 -0.82 10.63
CA GLY A 187 33.84 -1.70 9.53
C GLY A 187 33.08 -2.97 9.94
N THR A 188 32.17 -2.87 10.91
CA THR A 188 31.21 -3.90 11.28
C THR A 188 29.80 -3.31 11.10
N ASN A 189 28.89 -4.04 10.46
CA ASN A 189 27.50 -3.65 10.22
C ASN A 189 26.76 -3.33 11.53
N SER A 190 26.87 -2.10 12.03
CA SER A 190 26.44 -1.66 13.35
C SER A 190 25.11 -0.90 13.32
N LYS A 191 24.11 -1.42 12.60
CA LYS A 191 22.73 -0.86 12.58
C LYS A 191 22.00 -0.93 13.94
N LYS A 192 22.66 -1.37 15.03
CA LYS A 192 22.08 -1.67 16.35
C LYS A 192 22.48 -0.69 17.48
N ARG A 193 22.78 0.58 17.17
CA ARG A 193 23.32 1.51 18.19
C ARG A 193 22.45 2.72 18.55
N SER A 194 21.41 3.05 17.78
CA SER A 194 20.48 4.11 18.19
C SER A 194 19.45 3.63 19.21
N LEU A 195 18.97 4.55 20.06
CA LEU A 195 17.94 4.26 21.07
C LEU A 195 16.68 3.66 20.41
N PHE A 196 16.25 4.22 19.28
CA PHE A 196 15.14 3.71 18.49
C PHE A 196 15.36 2.26 18.04
N HIS A 197 16.54 1.90 17.53
CA HIS A 197 16.78 0.54 17.07
C HIS A 197 16.86 -0.46 18.22
N MET A 198 17.37 -0.07 19.38
CA MET A 198 17.38 -0.91 20.58
C MET A 198 15.96 -1.20 21.08
N LEU A 199 15.07 -0.19 21.03
CA LEU A 199 13.68 -0.31 21.50
C LEU A 199 12.71 -0.84 20.42
N LYS A 200 13.13 -0.89 19.15
CA LYS A 200 12.37 -1.42 18.01
C LYS A 200 12.31 -2.95 18.03
N THR A 201 11.56 -3.51 18.97
CA THR A 201 11.23 -4.94 19.06
C THR A 201 9.85 -5.29 18.50
N THR A 202 9.14 -4.29 17.95
CA THR A 202 7.79 -4.42 17.40
C THR A 202 7.75 -5.31 16.15
N ARG A 203 6.76 -6.21 16.08
CA ARG A 203 6.63 -7.21 14.99
C ARG A 203 5.89 -6.70 13.76
N THR A 204 5.19 -5.58 13.89
CA THR A 204 4.42 -4.90 12.84
C THR A 204 4.97 -3.50 12.62
N ILE A 205 4.85 -2.98 11.38
CA ILE A 205 5.35 -1.65 11.03
C ILE A 205 4.54 -0.55 11.73
N GLY A 206 3.26 -0.76 12.03
CA GLY A 206 2.42 0.20 12.78
C GLY A 206 2.55 0.18 14.32
N GLY A 207 3.41 -0.65 14.89
CA GLY A 207 3.52 -0.79 16.36
C GLY A 207 4.23 0.35 17.11
N TYR A 208 4.62 1.44 16.44
CA TYR A 208 5.46 2.51 17.01
C TYR A 208 4.73 3.53 17.87
N GLY A 209 3.40 3.42 18.03
CA GLY A 209 2.61 4.38 18.79
C GLY A 209 1.80 3.71 19.89
N ASN A 210 2.07 4.13 21.13
CA ASN A 210 1.15 4.28 22.28
C ASN A 210 1.66 3.62 23.58
N ASN A 211 1.84 4.48 24.58
CA ASN A 211 1.97 4.30 26.03
C ASN A 211 1.90 2.85 26.54
N CYS A 212 3.08 2.25 26.72
CA CYS A 212 3.27 0.81 26.95
C CYS A 212 3.88 0.47 28.32
N ILE A 213 4.01 1.41 29.26
CA ILE A 213 4.76 1.11 30.50
C ILE A 213 3.89 0.34 31.51
N ASP A 214 2.66 0.76 31.78
CA ASP A 214 1.81 0.14 32.83
C ASP A 214 1.15 -1.21 32.43
N LYS A 215 1.50 -1.76 31.26
CA LYS A 215 0.72 -2.84 30.60
C LYS A 215 1.58 -4.01 30.12
N LEU A 216 2.89 -3.92 30.32
CA LEU A 216 3.82 -5.03 30.07
C LEU A 216 3.62 -6.15 31.09
N ASP A 217 3.11 -5.87 32.29
CA ASP A 217 2.96 -6.86 33.36
C ASP A 217 2.09 -8.06 32.96
N GLU A 218 0.97 -7.84 32.27
CA GLU A 218 0.11 -8.95 31.83
C GLU A 218 0.80 -9.79 30.75
N LEU A 219 1.47 -9.15 29.78
CA LEU A 219 2.19 -9.85 28.72
C LEU A 219 3.43 -10.59 29.25
N MET A 220 4.06 -10.07 30.30
CA MET A 220 5.20 -10.70 30.97
C MET A 220 4.76 -11.84 31.91
N SER A 221 3.57 -11.74 32.49
CA SER A 221 3.03 -12.74 33.43
C SER A 221 2.27 -13.88 32.74
N ASN A 222 1.70 -13.64 31.55
CA ASN A 222 0.95 -14.63 30.79
C ASN A 222 1.69 -15.03 29.50
N GLU A 223 2.54 -16.05 29.60
CA GLU A 223 3.30 -16.58 28.46
C GLU A 223 2.41 -17.04 27.30
N GLN A 224 1.26 -17.66 27.61
CA GLN A 224 0.33 -18.15 26.58
C GLN A 224 -0.25 -16.99 25.76
N LEU A 225 -0.64 -15.89 26.42
CA LEU A 225 -1.09 -14.66 25.76
C LEU A 225 0.03 -14.06 24.92
N PHE A 226 1.26 -13.98 25.46
CA PHE A 226 2.40 -13.44 24.74
C PHE A 226 2.74 -14.23 23.47
N PHE A 227 2.84 -15.56 23.57
CA PHE A 227 3.16 -16.43 22.44
C PHE A 227 2.01 -16.52 21.44
N GLY A 228 0.76 -16.58 21.92
CA GLY A 228 -0.45 -16.55 21.09
C GLY A 228 -0.54 -15.24 20.28
N LEU A 229 -0.36 -14.09 20.93
CA LEU A 229 -0.40 -12.78 20.29
C LEU A 229 0.76 -12.64 19.30
N SER A 230 1.94 -13.09 19.69
CA SER A 230 3.12 -13.20 18.86
C SER A 230 2.88 -14.01 17.58
N GLN A 231 2.11 -15.10 17.64
CA GLN A 231 1.77 -15.95 16.51
C GLN A 231 0.68 -15.33 15.63
N ALA A 232 -0.36 -14.76 16.24
CA ALA A 232 -1.43 -14.06 15.54
C ALA A 232 -0.87 -12.87 14.74
N LEU A 233 -0.07 -12.00 15.37
CA LEU A 233 0.55 -10.84 14.71
C LEU A 233 1.50 -11.22 13.57
N ARG A 234 2.11 -12.42 13.59
CA ARG A 234 2.93 -12.91 12.46
C ARG A 234 2.12 -13.24 11.22
N LYS A 235 0.82 -13.51 11.35
CA LYS A 235 -0.08 -13.78 10.22
C LYS A 235 -0.50 -12.50 9.50
N PHE A 236 -0.50 -11.36 10.20
CA PHE A 236 -0.82 -10.08 9.59
C PHE A 236 0.24 -9.67 8.56
N PRO A 237 -0.16 -9.14 7.41
CA PRO A 237 0.79 -8.62 6.45
C PRO A 237 1.56 -7.43 7.04
N LYS A 238 2.89 -7.44 6.91
CA LYS A 238 3.74 -6.40 7.48
C LYS A 238 3.54 -5.02 6.84
N GLU A 239 3.05 -4.96 5.62
CA GLU A 239 2.89 -3.74 4.82
C GLU A 239 1.45 -3.20 4.81
N THR A 240 0.60 -3.68 5.73
CA THR A 240 -0.83 -3.33 5.77
C THR A 240 -1.04 -1.81 5.76
N ASP A 241 -0.38 -1.07 6.66
CA ASP A 241 -0.57 0.39 6.77
C ASP A 241 -0.15 1.16 5.52
N ARG A 242 0.92 0.71 4.84
CA ARG A 242 1.42 1.36 3.61
C ARG A 242 0.51 1.11 2.40
N VAL A 243 -0.22 0.01 2.40
CA VAL A 243 -0.98 -0.44 1.22
C VAL A 243 -2.46 -0.15 1.37
N LEU A 244 -2.99 -0.09 2.60
CA LEU A 244 -4.38 0.31 2.84
C LEU A 244 -4.62 1.80 2.53
N CYS A 245 -3.59 2.65 2.58
CA CYS A 245 -3.72 4.06 2.20
C CYS A 245 -4.18 4.25 0.74
N HIS A 246 -3.98 3.26 -0.15
CA HIS A 246 -4.46 3.33 -1.53
C HIS A 246 -5.99 3.47 -1.62
N PHE A 247 -6.74 2.94 -0.64
CA PHE A 247 -8.19 3.10 -0.57
C PHE A 247 -8.62 4.50 -0.13
N CYS A 248 -7.70 5.28 0.46
CA CYS A 248 -7.96 6.63 0.92
C CYS A 248 -7.86 7.67 -0.21
N PHE A 249 -7.43 7.28 -1.41
CA PHE A 249 -7.23 8.19 -2.54
C PHE A 249 -7.97 7.72 -3.78
N LYS A 250 -8.71 8.64 -4.42
CA LYS A 250 -9.33 8.41 -5.74
C LYS A 250 -8.70 9.33 -6.80
N PRO A 251 -8.47 8.86 -8.03
CA PRO A 251 -7.95 9.71 -9.08
C PRO A 251 -8.97 10.81 -9.41
N LYS A 252 -8.47 12.04 -9.57
CA LYS A 252 -9.27 13.14 -10.10
C LYS A 252 -9.61 12.81 -11.56
N ARG A 253 -10.91 12.74 -11.89
CA ARG A 253 -11.37 12.50 -13.26
C ARG A 253 -10.97 13.69 -14.14
N VAL A 254 -9.81 13.61 -14.78
CA VAL A 254 -9.39 14.55 -15.83
C VAL A 254 -9.68 13.88 -17.17
N THR A 255 -10.47 14.55 -18.00
CA THR A 255 -11.01 14.09 -19.29
C THR A 255 -9.95 14.00 -20.39
N ASN A 256 -8.86 13.26 -20.19
CA ASN A 256 -7.85 13.03 -21.23
C ASN A 256 -7.52 11.55 -21.42
N GLU A 257 -7.63 11.12 -22.67
CA GLU A 257 -7.47 9.76 -23.21
C GLU A 257 -6.03 9.18 -23.05
N VAL A 258 -5.09 9.97 -22.52
CA VAL A 258 -3.66 9.63 -22.37
C VAL A 258 -3.39 8.66 -21.19
N LEU A 259 -4.36 8.40 -20.31
CA LEU A 259 -4.19 7.59 -19.09
C LEU A 259 -4.40 6.07 -19.25
N ALA A 260 -4.70 5.57 -20.46
CA ALA A 260 -4.98 4.14 -20.66
C ALA A 260 -3.81 3.22 -20.23
N SER A 261 -2.55 3.67 -20.37
CA SER A 261 -1.36 2.91 -19.94
C SER A 261 -1.15 2.93 -18.42
N ASP A 262 -1.56 4.00 -17.73
CA ASP A 262 -1.40 4.16 -16.26
C ASP A 262 -2.49 3.39 -15.48
N ASN A 263 -3.67 3.23 -16.08
CA ASN A 263 -4.77 2.46 -15.50
C ASN A 263 -4.37 1.01 -15.18
N GLY A 264 -3.58 0.35 -16.03
CA GLY A 264 -3.15 -1.04 -15.80
C GLY A 264 -2.31 -1.22 -14.53
N ARG A 265 -1.34 -0.32 -14.29
CA ARG A 265 -0.49 -0.37 -13.08
C ARG A 265 -1.29 -0.02 -11.82
N ARG A 266 -2.16 0.99 -11.88
CA ARG A 266 -3.03 1.37 -10.75
C ARG A 266 -3.99 0.25 -10.39
N ASN A 267 -4.61 -0.38 -11.38
CA ASN A 267 -5.52 -1.51 -11.17
C ASN A 267 -4.78 -2.69 -10.52
N GLN A 268 -3.56 -2.96 -10.96
CA GLN A 268 -2.71 -3.97 -10.35
C GLN A 268 -2.44 -3.66 -8.85
N ILE A 269 -2.13 -2.40 -8.53
CA ILE A 269 -1.92 -1.96 -7.14
C ILE A 269 -3.20 -2.14 -6.31
N MET A 270 -4.37 -1.78 -6.85
CA MET A 270 -5.66 -1.97 -6.18
C MET A 270 -5.97 -3.44 -5.91
N ILE A 271 -5.82 -4.33 -6.91
CA ILE A 271 -6.01 -5.78 -6.73
C ILE A 271 -5.06 -6.31 -5.66
N SER A 272 -3.79 -5.90 -5.70
CA SER A 272 -2.81 -6.27 -4.68
C SER A 272 -3.22 -5.81 -3.28
N SER A 273 -3.80 -4.62 -3.18
CA SER A 273 -4.27 -4.02 -1.92
C SER A 273 -5.50 -4.77 -1.37
N ILE A 274 -6.41 -5.19 -2.24
CA ILE A 274 -7.58 -6.02 -1.88
C ILE A 274 -7.13 -7.40 -1.38
N ILE A 275 -6.18 -8.05 -2.06
CA ILE A 275 -5.62 -9.34 -1.62
C ILE A 275 -4.92 -9.20 -0.26
N LEU A 276 -4.21 -8.10 -0.05
CA LEU A 276 -3.57 -7.81 1.24
C LEU A 276 -4.62 -7.62 2.34
N LEU A 277 -5.68 -6.85 2.07
CA LEU A 277 -6.80 -6.63 2.98
C LEU A 277 -7.50 -7.94 3.31
N LYS A 278 -7.79 -8.80 2.32
CA LYS A 278 -8.32 -10.17 2.53
C LYS A 278 -7.45 -10.94 3.52
N THR A 279 -6.14 -10.95 3.28
CA THR A 279 -5.17 -11.67 4.12
C THR A 279 -5.17 -11.14 5.57
N ALA A 280 -5.31 -9.84 5.76
CA ALA A 280 -5.41 -9.23 7.09
C ALA A 280 -6.74 -9.58 7.79
N LEU A 281 -7.86 -9.55 7.06
CA LEU A 281 -9.18 -9.91 7.58
C LEU A 281 -9.26 -11.40 7.95
N ASP A 282 -8.64 -12.29 7.16
CA ASP A 282 -8.53 -13.72 7.44
C ASP A 282 -7.72 -14.03 8.71
N ALA A 283 -6.86 -13.11 9.16
CA ALA A 283 -6.08 -13.25 10.40
C ALA A 283 -6.83 -12.75 11.65
N LEU A 284 -7.89 -11.94 11.51
CA LEU A 284 -8.65 -11.39 12.64
C LEU A 284 -9.27 -12.45 13.56
N PRO A 285 -9.82 -13.58 13.08
CA PRO A 285 -10.38 -14.61 13.96
C PRO A 285 -9.35 -15.19 14.94
N LEU A 286 -8.11 -15.40 14.48
CA LEU A 286 -7.01 -15.87 15.35
C LEU A 286 -6.65 -14.83 16.41
N LEU A 287 -6.64 -13.55 16.03
CA LEU A 287 -6.40 -12.45 16.98
C LEU A 287 -7.52 -12.36 18.02
N SER A 288 -8.78 -12.50 17.60
CA SER A 288 -9.95 -12.51 18.48
C SER A 288 -9.89 -13.62 19.52
N GLN A 289 -9.51 -14.84 19.11
CA GLN A 289 -9.35 -15.97 20.04
C GLN A 289 -8.31 -15.70 21.14
N VAL A 290 -7.17 -15.12 20.76
CA VAL A 290 -6.08 -14.81 21.70
C VAL A 290 -6.45 -13.67 22.66
N LEU A 291 -7.09 -12.62 22.14
CA LEU A 291 -7.42 -11.42 22.93
C LEU A 291 -8.65 -11.58 23.82
N LYS A 292 -9.51 -12.59 23.58
CA LYS A 292 -10.75 -12.81 24.34
C LYS A 292 -10.51 -13.01 25.85
N GLU A 293 -9.36 -13.57 26.22
CA GLU A 293 -8.99 -13.84 27.62
C GLU A 293 -8.11 -12.74 28.24
N ALA A 294 -7.81 -11.67 27.49
CA ALA A 294 -7.00 -10.57 27.98
C ALA A 294 -7.78 -9.74 29.03
N LYS A 295 -7.11 -9.45 30.14
CA LYS A 295 -7.66 -8.73 31.30
C LYS A 295 -7.27 -7.26 31.31
N SER A 296 -6.18 -6.86 30.64
CA SER A 296 -5.81 -5.45 30.55
C SER A 296 -6.84 -4.64 29.80
N CYS A 297 -7.12 -3.45 30.32
CA CYS A 297 -8.08 -2.51 29.72
C CYS A 297 -7.73 -2.15 28.27
N LEU A 298 -6.44 -2.06 27.92
CA LEU A 298 -6.01 -1.75 26.57
C LEU A 298 -6.27 -2.91 25.60
N LEU A 299 -5.86 -4.14 25.96
CA LEU A 299 -6.12 -5.30 25.10
C LEU A 299 -7.61 -5.59 25.00
N GLY A 300 -8.36 -5.40 26.08
CA GLY A 300 -9.82 -5.44 26.07
C GLY A 300 -10.45 -4.38 25.17
N ASN A 301 -9.93 -3.15 25.16
CA ASN A 301 -10.39 -2.10 24.24
C ASN A 301 -10.05 -2.43 22.77
N VAL A 302 -8.87 -3.02 22.52
CA VAL A 302 -8.49 -3.51 21.18
C VAL A 302 -9.43 -4.63 20.74
N TYR A 303 -9.75 -5.57 21.63
CA TYR A 303 -10.72 -6.63 21.37
C TYR A 303 -12.09 -6.06 20.99
N LYS A 304 -12.63 -5.14 21.80
CA LYS A 304 -13.94 -4.51 21.55
C LYS A 304 -13.96 -3.67 20.27
N SER A 305 -12.93 -2.87 20.02
CA SER A 305 -12.89 -1.97 18.86
C SER A 305 -12.58 -2.67 17.53
N ILE A 306 -11.82 -3.77 17.57
CA ILE A 306 -11.36 -4.48 16.37
C ILE A 306 -12.06 -5.83 16.20
N CYS A 307 -12.00 -6.70 17.21
CA CYS A 307 -12.46 -8.08 17.08
C CYS A 307 -13.99 -8.23 17.14
N GLU A 308 -14.69 -7.37 17.88
CA GLU A 308 -16.17 -7.35 17.95
C GLU A 308 -16.81 -6.52 16.83
N ASN A 309 -16.01 -5.92 15.94
CA ASN A 309 -16.53 -5.05 14.89
C ASN A 309 -17.05 -5.87 13.69
N GLU A 310 -18.37 -6.01 13.60
CA GLU A 310 -19.07 -6.74 12.53
C GLU A 310 -18.80 -6.21 11.12
N LYS A 311 -18.35 -4.96 10.98
CA LYS A 311 -18.01 -4.37 9.68
C LYS A 311 -16.88 -5.14 9.00
N TYR A 312 -15.89 -5.64 9.76
CA TYR A 312 -14.79 -6.42 9.18
C TYR A 312 -15.26 -7.75 8.60
N THR A 313 -16.23 -8.41 9.25
CA THR A 313 -16.87 -9.62 8.74
C THR A 313 -17.63 -9.32 7.45
N SER A 314 -18.36 -8.21 7.41
CA SER A 314 -19.11 -7.78 6.22
C SER A 314 -18.17 -7.50 5.03
N ILE A 315 -17.06 -6.79 5.27
CA ILE A 315 -16.03 -6.53 4.24
C ILE A 315 -15.41 -7.85 3.77
N ARG A 316 -15.07 -8.76 4.70
CA ARG A 316 -14.51 -10.07 4.37
C ARG A 316 -15.44 -10.88 3.47
N ASN A 317 -16.73 -10.91 3.79
CA ASN A 317 -17.73 -11.63 2.99
C ASN A 317 -17.86 -11.04 1.59
N ARG A 318 -17.92 -9.70 1.48
CA ARG A 318 -18.02 -9.02 0.18
C ARG A 318 -16.79 -9.23 -0.70
N ILE A 319 -15.59 -9.25 -0.11
CA ILE A 319 -14.37 -9.63 -0.82
C ILE A 319 -14.46 -11.10 -1.26
N GLY A 320 -14.92 -11.99 -0.36
CA GLY A 320 -15.06 -13.42 -0.61
C GLY A 320 -16.12 -13.78 -1.63
N GLU A 321 -17.06 -12.91 -1.99
CA GLU A 321 -18.01 -13.14 -3.10
C GLU A 321 -17.28 -13.17 -4.44
N VAL A 322 -16.30 -12.27 -4.61
CA VAL A 322 -15.65 -11.97 -5.89
C VAL A 322 -14.26 -12.59 -5.99
N ILE A 323 -13.47 -12.53 -4.92
CA ILE A 323 -12.09 -13.00 -4.87
C ILE A 323 -12.08 -14.49 -4.49
N ASP A 324 -11.23 -15.25 -5.16
CA ASP A 324 -11.06 -16.67 -4.87
C ASP A 324 -10.38 -16.89 -3.50
N GLU A 325 -10.81 -17.92 -2.78
CA GLU A 325 -10.34 -18.18 -1.41
C GLU A 325 -8.88 -18.62 -1.35
N ASP A 326 -8.37 -19.28 -2.39
CA ASP A 326 -7.00 -19.79 -2.47
C ASP A 326 -5.98 -18.68 -2.76
N VAL A 327 -6.44 -17.45 -2.99
CA VAL A 327 -5.61 -16.30 -3.31
C VAL A 327 -4.91 -15.77 -2.05
N LEU A 328 -3.58 -15.72 -2.12
CA LEU A 328 -2.74 -15.30 -1.00
C LEU A 328 -1.78 -14.18 -1.39
N HIS A 329 -1.62 -13.21 -0.50
CA HIS A 329 -0.60 -12.18 -0.66
C HIS A 329 0.81 -12.81 -0.63
N THR A 330 1.65 -12.44 -1.59
CA THR A 330 3.04 -12.89 -1.68
C THR A 330 3.94 -11.77 -2.15
N ARG A 331 5.17 -11.74 -1.62
CA ARG A 331 6.19 -10.76 -1.99
C ARG A 331 6.99 -11.15 -3.23
N VAL A 332 6.91 -12.42 -3.65
CA VAL A 332 7.63 -12.93 -4.83
C VAL A 332 6.97 -12.37 -6.09
N PRO A 333 7.62 -11.48 -6.88
CA PRO A 333 6.93 -10.70 -7.92
C PRO A 333 6.23 -11.51 -9.02
N PHE A 334 6.80 -12.66 -9.41
CA PHE A 334 6.17 -13.55 -10.37
C PHE A 334 4.90 -14.17 -9.79
N VAL A 335 5.00 -14.77 -8.59
CA VAL A 335 3.86 -15.39 -7.92
C VAL A 335 2.79 -14.35 -7.59
N ALA A 336 3.18 -13.13 -7.20
CA ALA A 336 2.25 -12.03 -6.92
C ALA A 336 1.43 -11.67 -8.15
N ARG A 337 2.07 -11.60 -9.33
CA ARG A 337 1.36 -11.32 -10.59
C ARG A 337 0.44 -12.47 -10.99
N THR A 338 0.85 -13.71 -10.78
CA THR A 338 -0.05 -14.85 -11.04
C THR A 338 -1.25 -14.83 -10.08
N GLN A 339 -1.01 -14.63 -8.78
CA GLN A 339 -2.07 -14.48 -7.78
C GLN A 339 -3.05 -13.35 -8.14
N GLN A 340 -2.55 -12.21 -8.64
CA GLN A 340 -3.38 -11.11 -9.14
C GLN A 340 -4.19 -11.50 -10.39
N CYS A 341 -3.59 -12.20 -11.36
CA CYS A 341 -4.28 -12.65 -12.58
C CYS A 341 -5.44 -13.61 -12.27
N PHE A 342 -5.26 -14.48 -11.27
CA PHE A 342 -6.24 -15.47 -10.84
C PHE A 342 -7.03 -15.05 -9.61
N ALA A 343 -6.97 -13.76 -9.23
CA ALA A 343 -7.60 -13.26 -8.01
C ALA A 343 -9.13 -13.38 -8.03
N LEU A 344 -9.77 -13.01 -9.15
CA LEU A 344 -11.23 -13.14 -9.30
C LEU A 344 -11.63 -14.61 -9.51
N LYS A 345 -12.75 -15.02 -8.91
CA LYS A 345 -13.37 -16.32 -9.17
C LYS A 345 -13.66 -16.52 -10.66
N ALA A 346 -13.64 -17.78 -11.11
CA ALA A 346 -14.05 -18.12 -12.46
C ALA A 346 -15.54 -17.81 -12.70
N GLY A 347 -15.90 -17.44 -13.93
CA GLY A 347 -17.29 -17.16 -14.29
C GLY A 347 -17.81 -15.77 -13.94
N VAL A 348 -16.98 -14.92 -13.31
CA VAL A 348 -17.32 -13.50 -13.08
C VAL A 348 -17.27 -12.71 -14.40
N ASP A 349 -16.29 -12.97 -15.25
CA ASP A 349 -16.14 -12.32 -16.57
C ASP A 349 -15.65 -13.32 -17.63
N GLY A 350 -16.38 -13.41 -18.74
CA GLY A 350 -16.12 -14.39 -19.80
C GLY A 350 -14.86 -14.07 -20.61
N LEU A 351 -14.52 -12.79 -20.80
CA LEU A 351 -13.32 -12.37 -21.52
C LEU A 351 -12.06 -12.64 -20.70
N LEU A 352 -12.13 -12.37 -19.39
CA LEU A 352 -11.07 -12.69 -18.45
C LEU A 352 -10.82 -14.19 -18.37
N ASP A 353 -11.88 -15.00 -18.31
CA ASP A 353 -11.74 -16.47 -18.33
C ASP A 353 -11.05 -16.95 -19.62
N MET A 354 -11.36 -16.34 -20.77
CA MET A 354 -10.70 -16.64 -22.04
C MET A 354 -9.22 -16.22 -22.03
N ALA A 355 -8.90 -15.03 -21.51
CA ALA A 355 -7.54 -14.54 -21.38
C ALA A 355 -6.70 -15.41 -20.43
N ARG A 356 -7.28 -15.83 -19.29
CA ARG A 356 -6.67 -16.78 -18.33
C ARG A 356 -6.39 -18.13 -18.97
N ARG A 357 -7.32 -18.65 -19.78
CA ARG A 357 -7.13 -19.91 -20.51
C ARG A 357 -5.97 -19.79 -21.51
N SER A 358 -5.98 -18.74 -22.33
CA SER A 358 -4.88 -18.47 -23.27
C SER A 358 -3.53 -18.32 -22.56
N PHE A 359 -3.51 -17.70 -21.37
CA PHE A 359 -2.33 -17.63 -20.52
C PHE A 359 -1.87 -19.01 -20.03
N CYS A 360 -2.78 -19.87 -19.57
CA CYS A 360 -2.48 -21.24 -19.17
C CYS A 360 -1.93 -22.06 -20.34
N ASP A 361 -2.61 -22.06 -21.48
CA ASP A 361 -2.23 -22.80 -22.69
C ASP A 361 -0.83 -22.37 -23.18
N THR A 362 -0.56 -21.06 -23.19
CA THR A 362 0.75 -20.50 -23.55
C THR A 362 1.83 -20.93 -22.54
N SER A 363 1.49 -20.96 -21.25
CA SER A 363 2.43 -21.39 -20.20
C SER A 363 2.77 -22.88 -20.33
N GLU A 364 1.77 -23.73 -20.58
CA GLU A 364 1.95 -25.16 -20.81
C GLU A 364 2.82 -25.41 -22.06
N ALA A 365 2.54 -24.71 -23.16
CA ALA A 365 3.36 -24.77 -24.38
C ALA A 365 4.84 -24.40 -24.15
N ILE A 366 5.14 -23.44 -23.27
CA ILE A 366 6.52 -23.10 -22.88
C ILE A 366 7.19 -24.27 -22.13
N TYR A 367 6.47 -24.92 -21.22
CA TYR A 367 7.01 -26.06 -20.46
C TYR A 367 7.19 -27.30 -21.34
N ASP A 368 6.25 -27.56 -22.25
CA ASP A 368 6.34 -28.65 -23.23
C ASP A 368 7.50 -28.45 -24.19
N LEU A 369 7.73 -27.20 -24.63
CA LEU A 369 8.90 -26.85 -25.41
C LEU A 369 10.21 -27.15 -24.65
N ALA A 370 10.28 -26.86 -23.35
CA ALA A 370 11.43 -27.27 -22.54
C ALA A 370 11.58 -28.78 -22.47
N ASN A 371 10.49 -29.53 -22.22
CA ASN A 371 10.54 -30.98 -22.14
C ASN A 371 11.10 -31.57 -23.43
N LYS A 372 10.59 -31.11 -24.58
CA LYS A 372 11.11 -31.48 -25.89
C LYS A 372 12.60 -31.18 -26.03
N TYR A 373 13.06 -30.01 -25.59
CA TYR A 373 14.48 -29.65 -25.64
C TYR A 373 15.36 -30.47 -24.68
N ARG A 374 14.82 -30.91 -23.53
CA ARG A 374 15.52 -31.82 -22.61
C ARG A 374 15.77 -33.17 -23.27
N GLU A 375 14.79 -33.68 -24.00
CA GLU A 375 14.84 -34.96 -24.70
C GLU A 375 15.70 -34.89 -25.97
N ASP A 376 15.37 -33.98 -26.89
CA ASP A 376 16.02 -33.82 -28.21
C ASP A 376 17.53 -33.57 -28.08
N PHE A 377 17.93 -32.78 -27.08
CA PHE A 377 19.32 -32.37 -26.89
C PHE A 377 20.01 -33.03 -25.69
N ARG A 378 19.34 -33.98 -25.01
CA ARG A 378 19.85 -34.67 -23.81
C ARG A 378 20.34 -33.71 -22.73
N LEU A 379 19.54 -32.69 -22.41
CA LEU A 379 19.83 -31.65 -21.42
C LEU A 379 18.93 -31.78 -20.18
N PRO A 380 19.15 -32.78 -19.31
CA PRO A 380 18.20 -33.15 -18.26
C PRO A 380 17.94 -32.04 -17.23
N ASN A 381 18.92 -31.19 -16.93
CA ASN A 381 18.76 -30.11 -15.94
C ASN A 381 18.45 -28.74 -16.56
N LEU A 382 18.00 -28.68 -17.82
CA LEU A 382 17.57 -27.43 -18.45
C LEU A 382 16.39 -26.82 -17.67
N LYS A 383 16.55 -25.56 -17.28
CA LYS A 383 15.54 -24.76 -16.57
C LYS A 383 15.00 -23.66 -17.47
N ILE A 384 13.75 -23.23 -17.22
CA ILE A 384 13.15 -22.04 -17.83
C ILE A 384 12.86 -20.98 -16.75
N PRO A 385 13.87 -20.21 -16.31
CA PRO A 385 13.64 -19.00 -15.54
C PRO A 385 12.92 -17.90 -16.33
N PHE A 386 12.24 -17.02 -15.61
CA PHE A 386 11.59 -15.81 -16.13
C PHE A 386 12.25 -14.55 -15.54
N ASN A 387 12.44 -13.53 -16.38
CA ASN A 387 12.90 -12.21 -15.95
C ASN A 387 12.05 -11.10 -16.61
N ASN A 388 11.66 -10.07 -15.86
CA ASN A 388 10.84 -8.95 -16.36
C ASN A 388 11.44 -8.25 -17.59
N ARG A 389 12.77 -8.19 -17.70
CA ARG A 389 13.44 -7.51 -18.82
C ARG A 389 13.67 -8.42 -20.03
N LYS A 390 13.84 -9.74 -19.79
CA LYS A 390 14.26 -10.71 -20.83
C LYS A 390 13.17 -11.71 -21.22
N GLY A 391 12.07 -11.76 -20.49
CA GLY A 391 11.06 -12.81 -20.59
C GLY A 391 11.57 -14.16 -20.10
N PHE A 392 10.98 -15.24 -20.62
CA PHE A 392 11.47 -16.59 -20.41
C PHE A 392 12.76 -16.84 -21.19
N TYR A 393 13.70 -17.55 -20.58
CA TYR A 393 14.94 -17.98 -21.21
C TYR A 393 15.36 -19.36 -20.71
N PHE A 394 16.18 -20.07 -21.49
CA PHE A 394 16.76 -21.33 -21.07
C PHE A 394 18.00 -21.11 -20.23
N SER A 395 18.10 -21.81 -19.10
CA SER A 395 19.30 -21.87 -18.26
C SER A 395 19.78 -23.31 -18.21
N ILE A 396 20.95 -23.56 -18.79
CA ILE A 396 21.53 -24.89 -18.93
C ILE A 396 22.83 -24.94 -18.13
N PRO A 397 23.01 -25.89 -17.20
CA PRO A 397 24.28 -26.06 -16.49
C PRO A 397 25.40 -26.41 -17.48
N GLN A 398 26.56 -25.76 -17.36
CA GLN A 398 27.66 -25.97 -18.29
C GLN A 398 28.14 -27.43 -18.33
N LYS A 399 28.02 -28.15 -17.21
CA LYS A 399 28.30 -29.59 -17.09
C LYS A 399 27.45 -30.50 -17.99
N ASP A 400 26.25 -30.05 -18.36
CA ASP A 400 25.33 -30.82 -19.20
C ASP A 400 25.59 -30.58 -20.70
N ILE A 401 26.45 -29.61 -21.04
CA ILE A 401 26.75 -29.23 -22.41
C ILE A 401 27.94 -30.04 -22.91
N GLN A 402 27.66 -31.09 -23.68
CA GLN A 402 28.68 -31.90 -24.33
C GLN A 402 28.99 -31.30 -25.72
N GLY A 403 30.11 -30.57 -25.83
CA GLY A 403 30.56 -29.98 -27.09
C GLY A 403 29.91 -28.62 -27.41
N LYS A 404 29.59 -28.38 -28.70
CA LYS A 404 28.93 -27.15 -29.14
C LYS A 404 27.42 -27.26 -28.95
N LEU A 405 26.81 -26.21 -28.39
CA LEU A 405 25.36 -26.08 -28.33
C LEU A 405 24.75 -26.12 -29.76
N PRO A 406 23.60 -26.79 -29.94
CA PRO A 406 22.86 -26.78 -31.20
C PRO A 406 22.59 -25.36 -31.70
N SER A 407 22.61 -25.17 -33.03
CA SER A 407 22.34 -23.87 -33.68
C SER A 407 20.94 -23.31 -33.42
N LYS A 408 20.03 -24.14 -32.89
CA LYS A 408 18.67 -23.75 -32.49
C LYS A 408 18.65 -22.80 -31.29
N PHE A 409 19.73 -22.76 -30.50
CA PHE A 409 19.89 -21.82 -29.40
C PHE A 409 20.51 -20.51 -29.88
N ILE A 410 19.83 -19.41 -29.60
CA ILE A 410 20.25 -18.04 -29.92
C ILE A 410 20.55 -17.26 -28.63
N GLN A 411 21.21 -16.10 -28.76
CA GLN A 411 21.53 -15.22 -27.63
C GLN A 411 22.26 -15.93 -26.47
N VAL A 412 23.19 -16.80 -26.82
CA VAL A 412 23.94 -17.62 -25.86
C VAL A 412 24.90 -16.74 -25.07
N MET A 413 24.72 -16.68 -23.75
CA MET A 413 25.56 -15.93 -22.81
C MET A 413 25.96 -16.83 -21.65
N LYS A 414 27.25 -16.83 -21.28
CA LYS A 414 27.72 -17.51 -20.07
C LYS A 414 27.42 -16.65 -18.84
N HIS A 415 26.82 -17.24 -17.82
CA HIS A 415 26.57 -16.58 -16.54
C HIS A 415 26.88 -17.53 -15.38
N GLY A 416 28.07 -17.38 -14.82
CA GLY A 416 28.62 -18.31 -13.83
C GLY A 416 28.74 -19.72 -14.40
N ASN A 417 28.23 -20.71 -13.65
CA ASN A 417 28.24 -22.13 -14.04
C ASN A 417 27.10 -22.52 -15.01
N ASN A 418 26.27 -21.56 -15.44
CA ASN A 418 25.16 -21.79 -16.34
C ASN A 418 25.34 -21.02 -17.65
N VAL A 419 24.80 -21.58 -18.72
CA VAL A 419 24.64 -20.91 -20.01
C VAL A 419 23.19 -20.49 -20.15
N HIS A 420 22.99 -19.19 -20.35
CA HIS A 420 21.70 -18.59 -20.61
C HIS A 420 21.52 -18.44 -22.12
N CYS A 421 20.42 -18.91 -22.66
CA CYS A 421 20.13 -18.83 -24.09
C CYS A 421 18.63 -18.76 -24.34
N SER A 422 18.24 -18.43 -25.57
CA SER A 422 16.85 -18.44 -26.02
C SER A 422 16.73 -19.27 -27.30
N SER A 423 15.53 -19.41 -27.85
CA SER A 423 15.29 -19.96 -29.19
C SER A 423 14.24 -19.11 -29.91
N LEU A 424 14.16 -19.21 -31.23
CA LEU A 424 13.09 -18.55 -32.00
C LEU A 424 11.70 -19.01 -31.55
N GLU A 425 11.56 -20.30 -31.24
CA GLU A 425 10.33 -20.92 -30.72
C GLU A 425 9.97 -20.40 -29.32
N LEU A 426 10.96 -20.23 -28.43
CA LEU A 426 10.70 -19.66 -27.11
C LEU A 426 10.36 -18.17 -27.18
N ALA A 427 11.05 -17.43 -28.07
CA ALA A 427 10.81 -16.01 -28.26
C ALA A 427 9.41 -15.73 -28.80
N SER A 428 8.92 -16.53 -29.76
CA SER A 428 7.58 -16.37 -30.31
C SER A 428 6.48 -16.63 -29.28
N VAL A 429 6.63 -17.66 -28.44
CA VAL A 429 5.64 -17.98 -27.41
C VAL A 429 5.70 -16.99 -26.24
N SER A 430 6.91 -16.54 -25.87
CA SER A 430 7.12 -15.55 -24.80
C SER A 430 6.56 -14.16 -25.15
N ILE A 431 6.59 -13.76 -26.44
CA ILE A 431 6.04 -12.47 -26.89
C ILE A 431 4.52 -12.39 -26.73
N THR A 432 3.82 -13.51 -26.85
CA THR A 432 2.37 -13.61 -26.69
C THR A 432 1.99 -13.68 -25.20
N TRP A 433 2.86 -14.25 -24.36
CA TRP A 433 2.60 -14.42 -22.93
C TRP A 433 2.59 -13.10 -22.14
N HIS A 434 3.51 -12.18 -22.43
CA HIS A 434 3.67 -10.95 -21.65
C HIS A 434 2.45 -9.99 -21.76
N PRO A 435 1.87 -9.76 -22.95
CA PRO A 435 0.63 -9.01 -23.10
C PRO A 435 -0.57 -9.70 -22.46
N LEU A 436 -0.65 -11.04 -22.46
CA LEU A 436 -1.75 -11.77 -21.81
C LEU A 436 -1.74 -11.61 -20.29
N LEU A 437 -0.57 -11.54 -19.66
CA LEU A 437 -0.44 -11.23 -18.23
C LEU A 437 -0.98 -9.81 -17.92
N HIS A 438 -0.60 -8.81 -18.73
CA HIS A 438 -1.06 -7.43 -18.55
C HIS A 438 -2.53 -7.23 -18.93
N SER A 439 -2.99 -7.89 -19.99
CA SER A 439 -4.37 -7.86 -20.46
C SER A 439 -5.30 -8.58 -19.50
N SER A 440 -4.90 -9.70 -18.89
CA SER A 440 -5.70 -10.36 -17.86
C SER A 440 -5.89 -9.46 -16.63
N VAL A 441 -4.83 -8.78 -16.19
CA VAL A 441 -4.92 -7.79 -15.09
C VAL A 441 -5.76 -6.57 -15.47
N GLY A 442 -5.68 -6.12 -16.72
CA GLY A 442 -6.54 -5.03 -17.24
C GLY A 442 -8.01 -5.44 -17.42
N SER A 443 -8.26 -6.66 -17.89
CA SER A 443 -9.59 -7.22 -18.14
C SER A 443 -10.32 -7.58 -16.86
N ILE A 444 -9.59 -7.95 -15.79
CA ILE A 444 -10.14 -8.03 -14.41
C ILE A 444 -10.92 -6.76 -14.07
N TRP A 445 -10.45 -5.59 -14.50
CA TRP A 445 -11.12 -4.33 -14.20
C TRP A 445 -12.29 -4.01 -15.14
N PHE A 446 -12.23 -4.39 -16.42
CA PHE A 446 -13.38 -4.26 -17.33
C PHE A 446 -14.54 -5.17 -16.90
N GLY A 447 -14.27 -6.40 -16.46
CA GLY A 447 -15.27 -7.27 -15.84
C GLY A 447 -15.74 -6.75 -14.47
N ALA A 448 -14.83 -6.14 -13.70
CA ALA A 448 -15.16 -5.49 -12.43
C ALA A 448 -15.93 -4.17 -12.56
N LYS A 449 -16.14 -3.61 -13.77
CA LYS A 449 -17.07 -2.47 -13.93
C LYS A 449 -18.53 -2.85 -13.63
N HIS A 450 -18.85 -4.15 -13.61
CA HIS A 450 -20.12 -4.68 -13.10
C HIS A 450 -20.09 -5.06 -11.62
N ILE A 451 -18.95 -4.89 -10.95
CA ILE A 451 -18.88 -4.87 -9.49
C ILE A 451 -19.23 -3.43 -9.10
N PRO A 452 -20.30 -3.21 -8.32
CA PRO A 452 -20.73 -1.87 -7.98
C PRO A 452 -19.58 -1.06 -7.34
N GLU A 453 -19.45 0.22 -7.71
CA GLU A 453 -18.51 1.18 -7.10
C GLU A 453 -18.67 1.25 -5.55
N ASP A 454 -19.75 0.69 -5.01
CA ASP A 454 -20.07 0.52 -3.60
C ASP A 454 -19.17 -0.47 -2.83
N ILE A 455 -18.22 -1.17 -3.45
CA ILE A 455 -17.16 -1.89 -2.68
C ILE A 455 -16.13 -0.90 -2.09
N ALA A 456 -15.99 0.31 -2.66
CA ALA A 456 -15.10 1.35 -2.15
C ALA A 456 -15.83 2.55 -1.52
N LEU A 457 -17.16 2.61 -1.64
CA LEU A 457 -18.00 3.69 -1.12
C LEU A 457 -19.26 3.11 -0.49
N ALA A 458 -19.13 2.45 0.66
CA ALA A 458 -20.21 2.45 1.63
C ALA A 458 -20.27 3.86 2.23
N ASN A 459 -20.88 4.79 1.50
CA ASN A 459 -21.31 6.06 2.06
C ASN A 459 -22.33 5.73 3.16
N PHE A 460 -21.98 6.10 4.38
CA PHE A 460 -22.89 6.19 5.50
C PHE A 460 -23.91 7.30 5.18
N HIS A 461 -25.04 6.91 4.61
CA HIS A 461 -26.26 7.69 4.66
C HIS A 461 -27.29 6.85 5.41
N GLU A 462 -27.68 7.32 6.60
CA GLU A 462 -29.00 6.99 7.13
C GLU A 462 -30.03 7.55 6.14
N GLU A 463 -30.60 6.70 5.28
CA GLU A 463 -31.78 7.05 4.49
C GLU A 463 -32.99 6.28 4.98
N ASN A 464 -33.83 7.06 5.67
CA ASN A 464 -35.25 6.95 5.95
C ASN A 464 -36.05 5.98 5.04
N PRO A 465 -36.77 4.98 5.58
CA PRO A 465 -37.50 3.98 4.81
C PRO A 465 -38.85 4.51 4.34
N ALA A 466 -38.83 5.37 3.33
CA ALA A 466 -40.02 5.75 2.58
C ALA A 466 -39.60 6.26 1.21
N ASN A 467 -39.34 5.36 0.27
CA ASN A 467 -39.78 5.47 -1.13
C ASN A 467 -39.19 4.34 -2.00
N GLN A 468 -40.06 3.79 -2.85
CA GLN A 468 -39.79 2.93 -4.02
C GLN A 468 -39.88 1.41 -3.83
N LEU A 469 -41.12 0.97 -3.58
CA LEU A 469 -41.77 -0.04 -4.42
C LEU A 469 -41.93 0.52 -5.85
N GLU A 470 -41.40 -0.15 -6.87
CA GLU A 470 -42.16 -0.61 -8.06
C GLU A 470 -41.24 -1.28 -9.10
N ALA A 471 -41.61 -2.52 -9.43
CA ALA A 471 -41.54 -3.21 -10.72
C ALA A 471 -40.31 -3.06 -11.63
N ILE A 472 -39.69 -4.21 -11.96
CA ILE A 472 -39.77 -4.78 -13.33
C ILE A 472 -39.82 -6.31 -13.20
N THR A 473 -40.94 -6.87 -13.64
CA THR A 473 -41.16 -8.29 -13.89
C THR A 473 -40.91 -8.53 -15.38
N LEU A 474 -40.04 -9.47 -15.77
CA LEU A 474 -40.18 -10.16 -17.04
C LEU A 474 -39.81 -11.65 -16.90
N LYS A 475 -40.85 -12.47 -17.08
CA LYS A 475 -40.83 -13.93 -17.30
C LYS A 475 -40.21 -14.25 -18.66
N GLY A 476 -39.58 -15.43 -18.77
CA GLY A 476 -39.33 -16.09 -20.05
C GLY A 476 -38.48 -17.35 -19.86
N GLY A 477 -39.13 -18.51 -19.75
CA GLY A 477 -38.47 -19.80 -19.56
C GLY A 477 -37.80 -20.33 -20.83
N SER A 478 -36.69 -21.03 -20.63
CA SER A 478 -36.29 -22.18 -21.44
C SER A 478 -35.38 -23.05 -20.56
N GLU A 479 -35.82 -24.28 -20.28
CA GLU A 479 -34.99 -25.31 -19.65
C GLU A 479 -33.75 -25.56 -20.54
N CYS A 480 -32.58 -25.11 -20.08
CA CYS A 480 -31.30 -25.61 -20.56
C CYS A 480 -30.75 -26.60 -19.53
N THR A 481 -30.54 -27.83 -19.99
CA THR A 481 -29.99 -28.96 -19.27
C THR A 481 -28.70 -28.60 -18.50
N ILE A 482 -28.72 -28.83 -17.18
CA ILE A 482 -27.70 -28.46 -16.18
C ILE A 482 -26.37 -29.26 -16.32
N GLY A 483 -26.23 -30.12 -17.34
CA GLY A 483 -25.11 -31.07 -17.49
C GLY A 483 -23.77 -30.45 -17.94
N ASP A 484 -23.78 -29.58 -18.95
CA ASP A 484 -22.53 -29.08 -19.57
C ASP A 484 -21.94 -27.86 -18.84
N GLY A 485 -22.79 -27.06 -18.19
CA GLY A 485 -22.35 -25.92 -17.37
C GLY A 485 -21.54 -26.38 -16.15
N ALA A 486 -21.99 -27.45 -15.47
CA ALA A 486 -21.31 -28.00 -14.30
C ALA A 486 -19.97 -28.67 -14.65
N ARG A 487 -19.86 -29.29 -15.83
CA ARG A 487 -18.60 -29.90 -16.31
C ARG A 487 -17.58 -28.85 -16.69
N ARG A 488 -17.99 -27.81 -17.42
CA ARG A 488 -17.14 -26.65 -17.76
C ARG A 488 -16.73 -25.84 -16.52
N LEU A 489 -17.60 -25.70 -15.52
CA LEU A 489 -17.26 -25.07 -14.24
C LEU A 489 -16.23 -25.91 -13.46
N LYS A 490 -16.39 -27.25 -13.42
CA LYS A 490 -15.40 -28.14 -12.81
C LYS A 490 -14.04 -28.06 -13.50
N GLU A 491 -13.99 -28.06 -14.83
CA GLU A 491 -12.74 -27.88 -15.60
C GLU A 491 -12.08 -26.52 -15.29
N LYS A 492 -12.86 -25.42 -15.28
CA LYS A 492 -12.36 -24.07 -14.94
C LYS A 492 -11.76 -23.99 -13.53
N VAL A 493 -12.41 -24.60 -12.53
CA VAL A 493 -11.92 -24.63 -11.14
C VAL A 493 -10.66 -25.50 -11.01
N VAL A 494 -10.58 -26.58 -11.78
CA VAL A 494 -9.41 -27.47 -11.82
C VAL A 494 -8.18 -26.75 -12.40
N ASP A 495 -8.34 -25.94 -13.45
CA ASP A 495 -7.23 -25.17 -14.04
C ASP A 495 -6.66 -24.12 -13.09
N GLN A 496 -7.51 -23.40 -12.37
CA GLN A 496 -7.07 -22.40 -11.36
C GLN A 496 -6.31 -23.07 -10.21
N ARG A 497 -6.86 -24.15 -9.63
CA ARG A 497 -6.20 -24.90 -8.54
C ARG A 497 -4.90 -25.56 -8.98
N LYS A 498 -4.85 -26.10 -10.19
CA LYS A 498 -3.62 -26.66 -10.79
C LYS A 498 -2.56 -25.58 -10.92
N MET A 499 -2.91 -24.37 -11.35
CA MET A 499 -1.96 -23.24 -11.44
C MET A 499 -1.53 -22.69 -10.09
N PHE A 500 -2.41 -22.60 -9.09
CA PHE A 500 -2.01 -22.28 -7.71
C PHE A 500 -1.04 -23.33 -7.16
N SER A 501 -1.29 -24.62 -7.43
CA SER A 501 -0.40 -25.72 -7.06
C SER A 501 0.96 -25.65 -7.78
N ILE A 502 0.99 -25.34 -9.08
CA ILE A 502 2.23 -25.13 -9.84
C ILE A 502 3.01 -23.92 -9.29
N CYS A 503 2.35 -22.80 -9.02
CA CYS A 503 2.99 -21.61 -8.45
C CYS A 503 3.51 -21.84 -7.02
N ASN A 504 2.75 -22.57 -6.19
CA ASN A 504 3.17 -22.94 -4.84
C ASN A 504 4.31 -23.97 -4.85
N ASN A 505 4.36 -24.88 -5.83
CA ASN A 505 5.50 -25.78 -6.05
C ASN A 505 6.74 -25.05 -6.58
N VAL A 506 6.58 -23.99 -7.39
CA VAL A 506 7.68 -23.10 -7.78
C VAL A 506 8.26 -22.37 -6.56
N LYS A 507 7.43 -22.02 -5.56
CA LYS A 507 7.89 -21.49 -4.26
C LYS A 507 8.84 -22.44 -3.53
N GLY A 508 8.61 -23.76 -3.64
CA GLY A 508 9.47 -24.80 -3.08
C GLY A 508 10.78 -25.04 -3.85
N LYS A 509 10.86 -24.65 -5.14
CA LYS A 509 12.07 -24.81 -5.98
C LYS A 509 12.87 -23.52 -6.20
N CYS A 510 12.26 -22.35 -5.99
CA CYS A 510 12.91 -21.03 -6.03
C CYS A 510 13.28 -20.49 -4.63
N GLY A 511 13.07 -21.27 -3.57
CA GLY A 511 13.53 -20.98 -2.22
C GLY A 511 15.04 -21.14 -2.09
N ASN A 512 15.80 -20.17 -2.62
CA ASN A 512 17.13 -19.73 -2.22
C ASN A 512 17.73 -18.93 -3.36
N THR A 513 17.31 -17.68 -3.50
CA THR A 513 18.14 -16.67 -4.15
C THR A 513 17.85 -15.36 -3.43
N VAL A 514 18.67 -15.12 -2.41
CA VAL A 514 18.88 -13.83 -1.76
C VAL A 514 19.16 -12.81 -2.84
N TRP A 515 18.37 -11.74 -2.89
CA TRP A 515 18.83 -10.33 -2.96
C TRP A 515 17.75 -9.47 -2.31
#